data_AF-A0A2M9ZA34-F1
#
_entry.id   AF-A0A2M9ZA34-F1
#
_cell.length_a   1.000
_cell.length_b   1.000
_cell.length_c   1.000
_cell.angle_alpha   90.00
_cell.angle_beta   90.00
_cell.angle_gamma   90.00
#
_symmetry.space_group_name_H-M   'P 1'
#
loop_
_entity.id
_entity.type
_entity.pdbx_description
1 polymer ?
#
loop_
_entity_poly.entity_id
_entity_poly.type
_entity_poly.pdbx_seq_one_letter_code
_entity_poly.pdbx_strand_id
1 'polypeptide(L)'
;MKYRFLAWILAVLALFPFSVSSFSAEEETRLIEKALVESLSTAEQKEIVGKYLRNLAKKKRNEASHLRELAVSEPKKETGAARKKKLIELAIQLEKEASIHEETLKHLDSSVLQ
;
A
#
# COMPACT_ATOMS: atom_id res chain seq x y z
N MET A 1 -0.87 -31.64 -29.47
CA MET A 1 0.23 -30.92 -28.79
C MET A 1 -0.20 -29.67 -28.00
N LYS A 2 -1.35 -29.03 -28.28
CA LYS A 2 -1.74 -27.75 -27.63
C LYS A 2 -2.01 -27.84 -26.11
N TYR A 3 -2.62 -28.92 -25.63
CA TYR A 3 -2.96 -29.08 -24.20
C TYR A 3 -1.77 -29.37 -23.28
N ARG A 4 -0.68 -29.94 -23.82
CA ARG A 4 0.56 -30.19 -23.06
C ARG A 4 1.27 -28.88 -22.72
N PHE A 5 1.19 -27.90 -23.62
CA PHE A 5 1.74 -26.56 -23.40
C PHE A 5 0.93 -25.79 -22.35
N LEU A 6 -0.41 -25.86 -22.41
CA LEU A 6 -1.29 -25.27 -21.38
C LEU A 6 -1.05 -25.89 -20.00
N ALA A 7 -0.92 -27.21 -19.90
CA ALA A 7 -0.62 -27.89 -18.64
C ALA A 7 0.75 -27.49 -18.08
N TRP A 8 1.73 -27.24 -18.94
CA TRP A 8 3.05 -26.77 -18.54
C TRP A 8 3.02 -25.34 -18.00
N ILE A 9 2.25 -24.44 -18.65
CA ILE A 9 2.04 -23.07 -18.14
C ILE A 9 1.32 -23.10 -16.79
N LEU A 10 0.29 -23.94 -16.63
CA LEU A 10 -0.43 -24.07 -15.36
C LEU A 10 0.50 -24.59 -14.24
N ALA A 11 1.40 -25.52 -14.56
CA ALA A 11 2.38 -26.06 -13.62
C ALA A 11 3.45 -25.01 -13.22
N VAL A 12 3.89 -24.17 -14.17
CA VAL A 12 4.80 -23.06 -13.88
C VAL A 12 4.12 -21.99 -13.02
N LEU A 13 2.85 -21.68 -13.29
CA LEU A 13 2.08 -20.72 -12.50
C LEU A 13 1.85 -21.21 -11.05
N ALA A 14 1.70 -22.52 -10.86
CA ALA A 14 1.58 -23.14 -9.54
C ALA A 14 2.91 -23.17 -8.74
N LEU A 15 4.05 -22.93 -9.40
CA LEU A 15 5.38 -22.85 -8.77
C LEU A 15 5.75 -21.44 -8.29
N PHE A 16 4.92 -20.42 -8.57
CA PHE A 16 5.03 -19.12 -7.93
C PHE A 16 4.13 -19.10 -6.71
N PRO A 17 4.62 -19.46 -5.51
CA PRO A 17 3.91 -19.07 -4.31
C PRO A 17 3.86 -17.54 -4.35
N PHE A 18 2.65 -17.00 -4.46
CA PHE A 18 2.33 -15.60 -4.20
C PHE A 18 2.70 -15.34 -2.73
N SER A 19 4.00 -15.25 -2.47
CA SER A 19 4.57 -14.98 -1.17
C SER A 19 4.31 -13.51 -1.00
N VAL A 20 3.22 -13.18 -0.31
CA VAL A 20 2.81 -11.82 0.05
C VAL A 20 3.85 -11.29 1.03
N SER A 21 4.99 -10.94 0.47
CA SER A 21 6.05 -10.19 1.10
C SER A 21 5.49 -8.79 1.29
N SER A 22 5.11 -8.45 2.51
CA SER A 22 4.67 -7.10 2.87
C SER A 22 5.71 -6.04 2.46
N PHE A 23 7.00 -6.42 2.38
CA PHE A 23 8.08 -5.59 1.85
C PHE A 23 7.98 -5.42 0.32
N SER A 24 7.64 -6.49 -0.41
CA SER A 24 7.40 -6.45 -1.85
C SER A 24 6.20 -5.59 -2.22
N ALA A 25 5.12 -5.62 -1.44
CA ALA A 25 3.93 -4.81 -1.70
C ALA A 25 4.18 -3.30 -1.48
N GLU A 26 5.00 -2.96 -0.48
CA GLU A 26 5.46 -1.59 -0.21
C GLU A 26 6.33 -1.07 -1.36
N GLU A 27 7.35 -1.84 -1.77
CA GLU A 27 8.23 -1.50 -2.89
C GLU A 27 7.44 -1.41 -4.22
N GLU A 28 6.54 -2.36 -4.46
CA GLU A 28 5.67 -2.39 -5.64
C GLU A 28 4.75 -1.16 -5.68
N THR A 29 4.13 -0.80 -4.56
CA THR A 29 3.28 0.41 -4.47
C THR A 29 4.09 1.67 -4.78
N ARG A 30 5.30 1.77 -4.21
CA ARG A 30 6.20 2.90 -4.49
C ARG A 30 6.60 2.97 -5.97
N LEU A 31 6.91 1.83 -6.59
CA LEU A 31 7.29 1.75 -8.00
C LEU A 31 6.11 2.09 -8.92
N ILE A 32 4.91 1.58 -8.63
CA ILE A 32 3.69 1.87 -9.40
C ILE A 32 3.37 3.37 -9.32
N GLU A 33 3.43 3.96 -8.12
CA GLU A 33 3.16 5.37 -7.93
C GLU A 33 4.16 6.27 -8.62
N LYS A 34 5.45 5.90 -8.55
CA LYS A 34 6.50 6.60 -9.28
C LYS A 34 6.26 6.54 -10.79
N ALA A 35 5.99 5.35 -11.33
CA ALA A 35 5.69 5.18 -12.75
C ALA A 35 4.44 5.97 -13.17
N LEU A 36 3.41 5.99 -12.31
CA LEU A 36 2.21 6.80 -12.53
C LEU A 36 2.57 8.28 -12.64
N VAL A 37 3.29 8.83 -11.65
CA VAL A 37 3.70 10.25 -11.62
C VAL A 37 4.58 10.61 -12.81
N GLU A 38 5.55 9.77 -13.17
CA GLU A 38 6.42 9.98 -14.33
C GLU A 38 5.67 9.94 -15.67
N SER A 39 4.56 9.20 -15.74
CA SER A 39 3.72 9.13 -16.95
C SER A 39 2.82 10.35 -17.16
N LEU A 40 2.63 11.21 -16.15
CA LEU A 40 1.72 12.35 -16.23
C LEU A 40 2.34 13.48 -17.06
N SER A 41 1.71 13.82 -18.18
CA SER A 41 2.21 14.81 -19.13
C SER A 41 1.53 16.18 -19.00
N THR A 42 0.39 16.27 -18.32
CA THR A 42 -0.39 17.51 -18.20
C THR A 42 -0.56 17.95 -16.74
N ALA A 43 -0.66 19.27 -16.52
CA ALA A 43 -0.87 19.84 -15.19
C ALA A 43 -2.18 19.36 -14.55
N GLU A 44 -3.24 19.21 -15.34
CA GLU A 44 -4.55 18.70 -14.88
C GLU A 44 -4.45 17.26 -14.38
N GLN A 45 -3.75 16.38 -15.11
CA GLN A 45 -3.49 15.00 -14.66
C GLN A 45 -2.70 14.97 -13.35
N LYS A 46 -1.67 15.82 -13.22
CA LYS A 46 -0.89 15.95 -11.99
C LYS A 46 -1.76 16.42 -10.82
N GLU A 47 -2.67 17.36 -11.04
CA GLU A 47 -3.60 17.83 -10.00
C GLU A 47 -4.56 16.70 -9.53
N ILE A 48 -5.13 15.94 -10.47
CA ILE A 48 -6.04 14.83 -10.16
C ILE A 48 -5.32 13.75 -9.36
N VAL A 49 -4.13 13.34 -9.80
CA VAL A 49 -3.32 12.34 -9.09
C VAL A 49 -2.87 12.86 -7.72
N GLY A 50 -2.50 14.14 -7.62
CA GLY A 50 -2.19 14.77 -6.33
C GLY A 50 -3.37 14.74 -5.35
N LYS A 51 -4.59 15.05 -5.81
CA LYS A 51 -5.80 14.92 -4.99
C LYS A 51 -6.05 13.46 -4.57
N TYR A 52 -5.86 12.51 -5.49
CA TYR A 52 -6.02 11.10 -5.22
C TYR A 52 -5.05 10.61 -4.13
N LEU A 53 -3.75 10.86 -4.29
CA LEU A 53 -2.71 10.47 -3.34
C LEU A 53 -2.95 11.11 -1.95
N ARG A 54 -3.35 12.39 -1.93
CA ARG A 54 -3.69 13.09 -0.67
C ARG A 54 -4.86 12.44 0.06
N ASN A 55 -5.91 12.08 -0.68
CA ASN A 55 -7.08 11.40 -0.12
C ASN A 55 -6.72 10.01 0.41
N LEU A 56 -5.85 9.30 -0.31
CA LEU A 56 -5.45 7.96 0.04
C LEU A 56 -4.55 7.94 1.28
N ALA A 57 -3.56 8.84 1.34
CA ALA A 57 -2.76 9.10 2.55
C ALA A 57 -3.66 9.39 3.76
N LYS A 58 -4.61 10.33 3.63
CA LYS A 58 -5.53 10.70 4.70
C LYS A 58 -6.39 9.52 5.17
N LYS A 59 -6.91 8.73 4.23
CA LYS A 59 -7.72 7.55 4.55
C LYS A 59 -6.91 6.54 5.38
N LYS A 60 -5.68 6.25 4.95
CA LYS A 60 -4.77 5.31 5.62
C LYS A 60 -4.37 5.80 7.03
N ARG A 61 -4.10 7.09 7.19
CA ARG A 61 -3.86 7.71 8.52
C ARG A 61 -5.06 7.59 9.46
N ASN A 62 -6.27 7.84 8.95
CA ASN A 62 -7.50 7.73 9.74
C ASN A 62 -7.74 6.28 10.18
N GLU A 63 -7.56 5.33 9.28
CA GLU A 63 -7.73 3.91 9.56
C GLU A 63 -6.68 3.41 10.57
N ALA A 64 -5.41 3.83 10.44
CA ALA A 64 -4.38 3.56 11.44
C ALA A 64 -4.74 4.12 12.82
N SER A 65 -5.27 5.34 12.88
CA SER A 65 -5.71 5.96 14.14
C SER A 65 -6.85 5.17 14.78
N HIS A 66 -7.85 4.79 13.99
CA HIS A 66 -8.97 3.95 14.44
C HIS A 66 -8.50 2.58 14.95
N LEU A 67 -7.54 1.94 14.28
CA LEU A 67 -6.96 0.68 14.75
C LEU A 67 -6.22 0.83 16.09
N ARG A 68 -5.56 1.96 16.32
CA ARG A 68 -4.94 2.25 17.62
C ARG A 68 -5.98 2.46 18.72
N GLU A 69 -7.05 3.19 18.43
CA GLU A 69 -8.16 3.37 19.37
C GLU A 69 -8.78 2.02 19.74
N LEU A 70 -9.02 1.16 18.74
CA LEU A 70 -9.45 -0.22 18.95
C LEU A 70 -8.45 -0.99 19.82
N ALA A 71 -7.15 -0.89 19.54
CA ALA A 71 -6.11 -1.56 20.32
C ALA A 71 -6.05 -1.10 21.79
N VAL A 72 -6.39 0.17 22.07
CA VAL A 72 -6.50 0.70 23.43
C VAL A 72 -7.73 0.13 24.15
N SER A 73 -8.83 -0.09 23.42
CA SER A 73 -10.09 -0.64 23.95
C SER A 73 -10.05 -2.15 24.26
N GLU A 74 -9.03 -2.89 23.80
CA GLU A 74 -8.93 -4.33 24.03
C GLU A 74 -8.65 -4.68 25.52
N PRO A 75 -9.30 -5.74 26.06
CA PRO A 75 -9.12 -6.16 27.44
C PRO A 75 -7.72 -6.74 27.70
N LYS A 76 -7.16 -6.52 28.90
CA LYS A 76 -5.79 -6.96 29.30
C LYS A 76 -5.61 -8.48 29.49
N LYS A 77 -6.56 -9.32 29.08
CA LYS A 77 -6.45 -10.79 29.14
C LYS A 77 -5.46 -11.28 28.08
N GLU A 78 -4.85 -12.46 28.25
CA GLU A 78 -3.83 -12.96 27.31
C GLU A 78 -4.30 -12.99 25.84
N THR A 79 -5.58 -13.31 25.60
CA THR A 79 -6.19 -13.26 24.25
C THR A 79 -6.30 -11.84 23.69
N GLY A 80 -6.56 -10.85 24.55
CA GLY A 80 -6.60 -9.44 24.19
C GLY A 80 -5.22 -8.84 23.95
N ALA A 81 -4.17 -9.36 24.61
CA ALA A 81 -2.79 -8.92 24.38
C ALA A 81 -2.30 -9.25 22.96
N ALA A 82 -2.58 -10.47 22.48
CA ALA A 82 -2.23 -10.87 21.11
C ALA A 82 -3.02 -10.07 20.06
N ARG A 83 -4.31 -9.84 20.29
CA ARG A 83 -5.16 -9.05 19.40
C ARG A 83 -4.74 -7.58 19.35
N LYS A 84 -4.46 -6.99 20.51
CA LYS A 84 -3.91 -5.63 20.63
C LYS A 84 -2.62 -5.47 19.83
N LYS A 85 -1.69 -6.42 19.94
CA LYS A 85 -0.44 -6.39 19.18
C LYS A 85 -0.70 -6.38 17.66
N LYS A 86 -1.60 -7.25 17.17
CA LYS A 86 -1.98 -7.29 15.75
C LYS A 86 -2.59 -5.98 15.27
N LEU A 87 -3.48 -5.37 16.05
CA LEU A 87 -4.09 -4.08 15.70
C LEU A 87 -3.05 -2.96 15.60
N ILE A 88 -2.08 -2.94 16.53
CA ILE A 88 -0.96 -1.98 16.49
C ILE A 88 -0.08 -2.21 15.25
N GLU A 89 0.22 -3.47 14.93
CA GLU A 89 1.05 -3.83 13.77
C GLU A 89 0.39 -3.40 12.46
N LEU A 90 -0.93 -3.66 12.30
CA LEU A 90 -1.72 -3.19 11.17
C LEU A 90 -1.75 -1.65 11.09
N ALA A 91 -1.91 -0.97 12.23
CA ALA A 91 -1.87 0.49 12.28
C ALA A 91 -0.52 1.04 11.78
N ILE A 92 0.59 0.43 12.20
CA ILE A 92 1.94 0.80 11.75
C ILE A 92 2.10 0.57 10.24
N GLN A 93 1.59 -0.53 9.70
CA GLN A 93 1.64 -0.80 8.26
C GLN A 93 0.89 0.28 7.45
N LEU A 94 -0.33 0.62 7.87
CA LEU A 94 -1.11 1.66 7.23
C LEU A 94 -0.45 3.05 7.29
N GLU A 95 0.28 3.34 8.36
CA GLU A 95 1.06 4.58 8.44
C GLU A 95 2.25 4.62 7.49
N LYS A 96 2.92 3.49 7.29
CA LYS A 96 3.99 3.38 6.30
C LYS A 96 3.43 3.62 4.90
N GLU A 97 2.34 2.95 4.54
CA GLU A 97 1.65 3.18 3.27
C GLU A 97 1.25 4.65 3.10
N ALA A 98 0.64 5.26 4.12
CA ALA A 98 0.33 6.69 4.10
C ALA A 98 1.57 7.57 3.85
N SER A 99 2.70 7.23 4.46
CA SER A 99 3.95 7.95 4.29
C SER A 99 4.50 7.86 2.86
N ILE A 100 4.32 6.72 2.19
CA ILE A 100 4.73 6.54 0.78
C ILE A 100 3.91 7.48 -0.10
N HIS A 101 2.59 7.51 0.07
CA HIS A 101 1.71 8.41 -0.70
C HIS A 101 2.05 9.88 -0.46
N GLU A 102 2.38 10.26 0.79
CA GLU A 102 2.83 11.60 1.16
C GLU A 102 4.19 11.95 0.52
N GLU A 103 5.11 11.00 0.43
CA GLU A 103 6.41 11.16 -0.26
C GLU A 103 6.22 11.33 -1.76
N THR A 104 5.44 10.46 -2.40
CA THR A 104 5.07 10.57 -3.82
C THR A 104 4.42 11.93 -4.11
N LEU A 105 3.55 12.41 -3.23
CA LEU A 105 2.89 13.71 -3.39
C LEU A 105 3.89 14.87 -3.33
N LYS A 106 4.88 14.84 -2.42
CA LYS A 106 5.95 15.84 -2.38
C LYS A 106 6.77 15.85 -3.68
N HIS A 107 7.07 14.66 -4.23
CA HIS A 107 7.76 14.55 -5.51
C HIS A 107 6.91 15.12 -6.66
N LEU A 108 5.62 14.79 -6.69
CA LEU A 108 4.69 15.30 -7.70
C LEU A 108 4.60 16.83 -7.64
N ASP A 109 4.43 17.43 -6.45
CA ASP A 109 4.38 18.88 -6.27
C ASP A 109 5.69 19.55 -6.73
N SER A 110 6.85 18.94 -6.45
CA SER A 110 8.15 19.44 -6.94
C SER A 110 8.28 19.38 -8.47
N SER A 111 7.66 18.40 -9.12
CA SER A 111 7.66 18.24 -10.58
C SER A 111 6.70 19.18 -11.31
N VAL A 112 5.79 19.84 -10.60
CA VAL A 112 4.86 20.83 -11.14
C VAL A 112 5.48 22.22 -11.13
N LEU A 113 6.40 22.47 -10.19
CA LEU A 113 7.11 23.75 -10.04
C LEU A 113 8.33 23.91 -10.96
N GLN A 114 8.74 22.83 -11.63
CA GLN A 114 9.79 22.80 -12.66
C GLN A 114 9.18 22.93 -14.06
#